data_AF-A0A2T9XBN1-F1
#
_entry.id   AF-A0A2T9XBN1-F1
#
_cell.length_a   1.000
_cell.length_b   1.000
_cell.length_c   1.000
_cell.angle_alpha   90.00
_cell.angle_beta   90.00
_cell.angle_gamma   90.00
#
_symmetry.space_group_name_H-M   'P 1'
#
loop_
_entity.id
_entity.type
_entity.pdbx_description
1 polymer ?
#
loop_
_entity_poly.entity_id
_entity_poly.type
_entity_poly.pdbx_seq_one_letter_code
_entity_poly.pdbx_strand_id
1 'polypeptide(L)'
;MKTNWFSVPLENDKVYIYEVRSPIDDRAEYHKFLAKMHCVSLDENKRIVVCLDKHDEFELKGEKNICELSDLTLSKLLNTKYRRFRSSQFYKEIDGITVYREYLTTFTCYNSKVYAQILVTSDLEFNENIWDLFNHDPDKIKKEIIGKKVYAIPNRSRNELIVTNVIDFNEKIVDSIYEYFYKKCNEDKISYDCSKLLPKSQIDTHQPILVAEPKKYGKISTYYFLPQLSKLIVRYEQINETERTKIKDLTTINNNDKIELAKEFVTKQIRYNISPLDIEEISLDPPDLIARDLNGKEVTIGKGNSSIFKYKPLEKPDIDKVYIQIFIDKKFYKNKEKIKEIFNDIAQKIYKTSGVQVEIGLPYYPDLDANHVSDIVRIVSNKYDEKVKTVVATIGKKLPENDYFLDLKKALYARKILHQNILIDTIEKGTNLKYIINNLILQILSKLGVYYYGVKTNSKFDYIIGIDVGRFRNSSYGGAITAF
;
A
#
# COMPACT_ATOMS: atom_id res chain seq x y z
N MET A 1 -25.10 -8.75 4.64
CA MET A 1 -23.94 -8.64 3.72
C MET A 1 -23.19 -9.97 3.69
N LYS A 2 -22.87 -10.50 2.49
CA LYS A 2 -22.04 -11.71 2.35
C LYS A 2 -20.56 -11.38 2.56
N THR A 3 -19.87 -12.21 3.34
CA THR A 3 -18.44 -12.09 3.56
C THR A 3 -17.64 -13.06 2.67
N ASN A 4 -16.32 -12.93 2.67
CA ASN A 4 -15.39 -13.91 2.11
C ASN A 4 -15.00 -15.00 3.13
N TRP A 5 -15.86 -15.28 4.11
CA TRP A 5 -15.62 -16.26 5.17
C TRP A 5 -16.47 -17.49 4.93
N PHE A 6 -15.83 -18.65 4.92
CA PHE A 6 -16.46 -19.92 4.56
C PHE A 6 -16.33 -20.88 5.73
N SER A 7 -17.45 -21.46 6.19
CA SER A 7 -17.41 -22.39 7.31
C SER A 7 -16.55 -23.61 6.98
N VAL A 8 -15.69 -23.98 7.93
CA VAL A 8 -14.84 -25.16 7.80
C VAL A 8 -15.42 -26.23 8.70
N PRO A 9 -16.02 -27.30 8.14
CA PRO A 9 -16.48 -28.42 8.95
C PRO A 9 -15.27 -29.13 9.56
N LEU A 10 -15.26 -29.21 10.89
CA LEU A 10 -14.28 -29.98 11.64
C LEU A 10 -14.96 -31.20 12.26
N GLU A 11 -14.30 -32.35 12.15
CA GLU A 11 -14.75 -33.61 12.77
C GLU A 11 -14.65 -33.55 14.30
N ASN A 12 -13.72 -32.74 14.82
CA ASN A 12 -13.50 -32.50 16.23
C ASN A 12 -13.14 -31.02 16.43
N ASP A 13 -13.77 -30.39 17.40
CA ASP A 13 -13.51 -29.00 17.80
C ASP A 13 -12.51 -28.91 18.95
N LYS A 14 -11.94 -30.03 19.40
CA LYS A 14 -10.86 -30.07 20.39
C LYS A 14 -9.48 -30.05 19.75
N VAL A 15 -8.55 -29.43 20.46
CA VAL A 15 -7.11 -29.50 20.21
C VAL A 15 -6.38 -29.95 21.46
N TYR A 16 -5.23 -30.59 21.26
CA TYR A 16 -4.45 -31.21 22.33
C TYR A 16 -3.13 -30.46 22.51
N ILE A 17 -2.82 -30.10 23.75
CA ILE A 17 -1.61 -29.36 24.11
C ILE A 17 -0.61 -30.33 24.73
N TYR A 18 0.61 -30.33 24.22
CA TYR A 18 1.68 -31.21 24.68
C TYR A 18 2.95 -30.44 25.02
N GLU A 19 3.78 -31.05 25.85
CA GLU A 19 5.20 -30.74 25.94
C GLU A 19 5.99 -31.81 25.18
N VAL A 20 6.75 -31.40 24.15
CA VAL A 20 7.44 -32.34 23.26
C VAL A 20 8.93 -32.33 23.53
N ARG A 21 9.45 -33.46 24.03
CA ARG A 21 10.89 -33.71 24.18
C ARG A 21 11.47 -34.32 22.91
N SER A 22 11.54 -33.55 21.82
CA SER A 22 12.14 -34.00 20.55
C SER A 22 13.67 -33.84 20.56
N PRO A 23 14.48 -34.80 20.10
CA PRO A 23 15.93 -34.60 19.97
C PRO A 23 16.34 -33.68 18.81
N ILE A 24 15.37 -33.12 18.06
CA ILE A 24 15.64 -32.26 16.90
C ILE A 24 15.93 -30.84 17.39
N ASP A 25 17.21 -30.44 17.31
CA ASP A 25 17.66 -29.10 17.68
C ASP A 25 17.59 -28.09 16.52
N ASP A 26 17.56 -28.55 15.27
CA ASP A 26 17.32 -27.67 14.13
C ASP A 26 15.85 -27.20 14.10
N ARG A 27 15.65 -25.89 14.21
CA ARG A 27 14.31 -25.27 14.25
C ARG A 27 13.48 -25.57 12.99
N ALA A 28 14.09 -25.60 11.81
CA ALA A 28 13.33 -25.82 10.57
C ALA A 28 12.89 -27.28 10.44
N GLU A 29 13.75 -28.22 10.82
CA GLU A 29 13.42 -29.64 10.91
C GLU A 29 12.38 -29.90 11.99
N TYR A 30 12.47 -29.24 13.15
CA TYR A 30 11.47 -29.33 14.21
C TYR A 30 10.08 -28.88 13.73
N HIS A 31 9.98 -27.73 13.06
CA HIS A 31 8.70 -27.27 12.49
C HIS A 31 8.18 -28.19 11.38
N LYS A 32 9.06 -28.77 10.55
CA LYS A 32 8.67 -29.77 9.55
C LYS A 32 8.13 -31.04 10.21
N PHE A 33 8.75 -31.48 11.30
CA PHE A 33 8.31 -32.62 12.10
C PHE A 33 6.92 -32.36 12.67
N LEU A 34 6.72 -31.23 13.36
CA LEU A 34 5.40 -30.86 13.91
C LEU A 34 4.33 -30.78 12.82
N ALA A 35 4.63 -30.16 11.68
CA ALA A 35 3.68 -30.04 10.57
C ALA A 35 3.28 -31.39 9.95
N LYS A 36 4.12 -32.43 10.03
CA LYS A 36 3.76 -33.80 9.60
C LYS A 36 2.77 -34.46 10.56
N MET A 37 2.81 -34.08 11.84
CA MET A 37 1.92 -34.59 12.90
C MET A 37 0.67 -33.72 13.11
N HIS A 38 0.43 -32.77 12.20
CA HIS A 38 -0.63 -31.76 12.34
C HIS A 38 -0.55 -30.97 13.66
N CYS A 39 0.67 -30.62 14.05
CA CYS A 39 0.97 -29.83 15.23
C CYS A 39 1.67 -28.52 14.86
N VAL A 40 1.58 -27.52 15.74
CA VAL A 40 2.35 -26.28 15.66
C VAL A 40 2.86 -25.88 17.04
N SER A 41 4.01 -25.19 17.09
CA SER A 41 4.56 -24.70 18.35
C SER A 41 3.77 -23.49 18.87
N LEU A 42 3.39 -23.54 20.14
CA LEU A 42 2.87 -22.41 20.92
C LEU A 42 4.00 -21.61 21.58
N ASP A 43 4.98 -22.32 22.13
CA ASP A 43 6.19 -21.78 22.74
C ASP A 43 7.37 -22.67 22.33
N GLU A 44 8.29 -22.13 21.52
CA GLU A 44 9.44 -22.89 21.02
C GLU A 44 10.47 -23.15 22.13
N ASN A 45 10.63 -22.22 23.08
CA ASN A 45 11.62 -22.33 24.15
C ASN A 45 11.20 -23.42 25.14
N LYS A 46 9.90 -23.47 25.48
CA LYS A 46 9.34 -24.49 26.37
C LYS A 46 8.90 -25.77 25.63
N ARG A 47 9.07 -25.81 24.31
CA ARG A 47 8.63 -26.90 23.43
C ARG A 47 7.16 -27.31 23.67
N ILE A 48 6.32 -26.32 23.92
CA ILE A 48 4.88 -26.50 24.04
C ILE A 48 4.28 -26.43 22.63
N VAL A 49 3.50 -27.44 22.29
CA VAL A 49 2.85 -27.56 20.97
C VAL A 49 1.36 -27.76 21.14
N VAL A 50 0.62 -27.42 20.09
CA VAL A 50 -0.80 -27.74 19.95
C VAL A 50 -0.99 -28.58 18.70
N CYS A 51 -1.80 -29.63 18.80
CA CYS A 51 -2.06 -30.58 17.73
C CYS A 51 -3.56 -30.71 17.48
N LEU A 52 -3.93 -30.97 16.21
CA LEU A 52 -5.30 -31.36 15.84
C LEU A 52 -5.64 -32.77 16.29
N ASP A 53 -4.65 -33.65 16.19
CA ASP A 53 -4.80 -35.08 16.49
C ASP A 53 -4.22 -35.40 17.87
N LYS A 54 -4.74 -36.46 18.50
CA LYS A 54 -4.21 -36.98 19.76
C LYS A 54 -2.96 -37.82 19.47
N HIS A 55 -1.89 -37.59 20.22
CA HIS A 55 -0.59 -38.25 20.09
C HIS A 55 -0.19 -38.83 21.44
N ASP A 56 -0.24 -40.15 21.57
CA ASP A 56 -0.01 -40.85 22.84
C ASP A 56 1.49 -40.87 23.23
N GLU A 57 2.39 -40.63 22.28
CA GLU A 57 3.83 -40.52 22.49
C GLU A 57 4.26 -39.22 23.19
N PHE A 58 3.35 -38.24 23.32
CA PHE A 58 3.63 -36.94 23.91
C PHE A 58 2.98 -36.78 25.28
N GLU A 59 3.63 -36.01 26.15
CA GLU A 59 3.09 -35.70 27.47
C GLU A 59 1.95 -34.68 27.32
N LEU A 60 0.71 -35.16 27.46
CA LEU A 60 -0.49 -34.32 27.38
C LEU A 60 -0.55 -33.36 28.57
N LYS A 61 -0.58 -32.06 28.27
CA LYS A 61 -0.73 -30.99 29.27
C LYS A 61 -2.14 -30.46 29.36
N GLY A 62 -2.98 -30.67 28.34
CA GLY A 62 -4.39 -30.32 28.39
C GLY A 62 -5.09 -30.38 27.04
N GLU A 63 -6.41 -30.18 27.09
CA GLU A 63 -7.30 -30.07 25.93
C GLU A 63 -7.96 -28.70 25.94
N LYS A 64 -8.23 -28.14 24.76
CA LYS A 64 -8.99 -26.89 24.61
C LYS A 64 -9.90 -26.96 23.40
N ASN A 65 -10.93 -26.11 23.36
CA ASN A 65 -11.63 -25.88 22.11
C ASN A 65 -10.71 -25.15 21.12
N ILE A 66 -10.77 -25.52 19.84
CA ILE A 66 -9.97 -24.96 18.77
C ILE A 66 -10.17 -23.44 18.63
N CYS A 67 -11.36 -22.94 18.98
CA CYS A 67 -11.69 -21.52 18.98
C CYS A 67 -11.13 -20.72 20.16
N GLU A 68 -10.48 -21.37 21.12
CA GLU A 68 -9.71 -20.68 22.16
C GLU A 68 -8.28 -20.34 21.70
N LEU A 69 -7.87 -20.80 20.51
CA LEU A 69 -6.58 -20.45 19.92
C LEU A 69 -6.63 -19.05 19.30
N SER A 70 -5.50 -18.34 19.35
CA SER A 70 -5.34 -17.10 18.56
C SER A 70 -5.49 -17.40 17.06
N ASP A 71 -6.03 -16.47 16.28
CA ASP A 71 -6.19 -16.60 14.82
C ASP A 71 -4.88 -17.00 14.12
N LEU A 72 -3.74 -16.50 14.59
CA LEU A 72 -2.43 -16.85 14.05
C LEU A 72 -2.09 -18.33 14.29
N THR A 73 -2.28 -18.81 15.51
CA THR A 73 -2.04 -20.21 15.88
C THR A 73 -3.01 -21.13 15.14
N LEU A 74 -4.31 -20.79 15.16
CA LEU A 74 -5.37 -21.50 14.44
C LEU A 74 -5.04 -21.62 12.95
N SER A 75 -4.64 -20.51 12.33
CA SER A 75 -4.24 -20.49 10.92
C SER A 75 -3.03 -21.38 10.64
N LYS A 76 -1.99 -21.34 11.48
CA LYS A 76 -0.82 -22.21 11.30
C LYS A 76 -1.22 -23.68 11.42
N LEU A 77 -2.03 -24.01 12.42
CA LEU A 77 -2.48 -25.36 12.71
C LEU A 77 -3.36 -25.91 11.59
N LEU A 78 -4.40 -25.19 11.15
CA LEU A 78 -5.26 -25.68 10.06
C LEU A 78 -4.54 -25.76 8.71
N ASN A 79 -3.52 -24.93 8.48
CA ASN A 79 -2.66 -25.05 7.30
C ASN A 79 -1.78 -26.33 7.30
N THR A 80 -1.55 -26.98 8.44
CA THR A 80 -0.87 -28.30 8.44
C THR A 80 -1.78 -29.38 7.85
N LYS A 81 -3.08 -29.33 8.15
CA LYS A 81 -4.11 -30.25 7.64
C LYS A 81 -4.49 -29.93 6.20
N TYR A 82 -4.75 -28.67 5.89
CA TYR A 82 -5.29 -28.25 4.61
C TYR A 82 -4.27 -27.48 3.75
N ARG A 83 -3.18 -28.16 3.35
CA ARG A 83 -2.05 -27.57 2.60
C ARG A 83 -2.41 -26.83 1.30
N ARG A 84 -3.61 -27.03 0.76
CA ARG A 84 -4.05 -26.49 -0.53
C ARG A 84 -4.72 -25.11 -0.46
N PHE A 85 -4.82 -24.50 0.73
CA PHE A 85 -5.45 -23.19 0.91
C PHE A 85 -4.57 -21.98 0.58
N ARG A 86 -3.35 -22.21 0.09
CA ARG A 86 -2.52 -21.16 -0.49
C ARG A 86 -2.20 -21.54 -1.92
N SER A 87 -2.71 -20.77 -2.88
CA SER A 87 -2.51 -21.04 -4.30
C SER A 87 -2.30 -19.74 -5.05
N SER A 88 -1.36 -19.77 -5.99
CA SER A 88 -1.24 -18.77 -7.06
C SER A 88 -1.58 -19.48 -8.36
N GLN A 89 -2.56 -18.98 -9.11
CA GLN A 89 -3.07 -19.62 -10.33
C GLN A 89 -2.88 -18.66 -11.50
N PHE A 90 -2.32 -19.15 -12.60
CA PHE A 90 -2.26 -18.39 -13.84
C PHE A 90 -3.67 -17.98 -14.25
N TYR A 91 -3.85 -16.70 -14.58
CA TYR A 91 -5.12 -16.17 -15.06
C TYR A 91 -5.01 -15.74 -16.52
N LYS A 92 -4.09 -14.82 -16.83
CA LYS A 92 -3.94 -14.28 -18.17
C LYS A 92 -2.57 -13.63 -18.35
N GLU A 93 -2.07 -13.61 -19.58
CA GLU A 93 -0.90 -12.83 -20.00
C GLU A 93 -1.35 -11.70 -20.93
N ILE A 94 -0.77 -10.51 -20.76
CA ILE A 94 -1.04 -9.31 -21.58
C ILE A 94 0.19 -8.41 -21.62
N ASP A 95 0.60 -7.95 -22.80
CA ASP A 95 1.70 -6.99 -23.00
C ASP A 95 2.98 -7.33 -22.21
N GLY A 96 3.37 -8.60 -22.18
CA GLY A 96 4.58 -9.03 -21.45
C GLY A 96 4.40 -9.11 -19.92
N ILE A 97 3.18 -9.04 -19.41
CA ILE A 97 2.85 -9.19 -17.99
C ILE A 97 1.94 -10.40 -17.80
N THR A 98 2.37 -11.33 -16.95
CA THR A 98 1.58 -12.46 -16.50
C THR A 98 0.83 -12.13 -15.21
N VAL A 99 -0.49 -12.26 -15.24
CA VAL A 99 -1.38 -12.05 -14.10
C VAL A 99 -1.68 -13.40 -13.44
N TYR A 100 -1.38 -13.49 -12.15
CA TYR A 100 -1.75 -14.61 -11.30
C TYR A 100 -2.84 -14.20 -10.31
N ARG A 101 -3.82 -15.07 -10.09
CA ARG A 101 -4.76 -14.96 -8.97
C ARG A 101 -4.16 -15.62 -7.74
N GLU A 102 -3.91 -14.84 -6.71
CA GLU A 102 -3.42 -15.33 -5.42
C GLU A 102 -4.60 -15.48 -4.46
N TYR A 103 -4.71 -16.67 -3.86
CA TYR A 103 -5.69 -17.01 -2.84
C TYR A 103 -4.96 -17.15 -1.51
N LEU A 104 -5.14 -16.18 -0.63
CA LEU A 104 -4.57 -16.15 0.71
C LEU A 104 -5.65 -16.53 1.72
N THR A 105 -5.40 -17.61 2.45
CA THR A 105 -6.33 -18.11 3.45
C THR A 105 -5.79 -17.88 4.85
N THR A 106 -6.62 -17.30 5.70
CA THR A 106 -6.48 -17.27 7.15
C THR A 106 -7.68 -17.99 7.78
N PHE A 107 -7.50 -18.50 8.98
CA PHE A 107 -8.57 -19.15 9.73
C PHE A 107 -8.85 -18.37 11.00
N THR A 108 -10.13 -18.21 11.31
CA THR A 108 -10.61 -17.53 12.52
C THR A 108 -11.79 -18.28 13.11
N CYS A 109 -12.16 -17.92 14.34
CA CYS A 109 -13.40 -18.37 14.94
C CYS A 109 -14.41 -17.24 15.10
N TYR A 110 -15.67 -17.55 14.79
CA TYR A 110 -16.80 -16.66 15.00
C TYR A 110 -17.99 -17.49 15.48
N ASN A 111 -18.62 -17.07 16.59
CA ASN A 111 -19.72 -17.80 17.23
C ASN A 111 -19.41 -19.30 17.42
N SER A 112 -18.22 -19.61 17.96
CA SER A 112 -17.73 -20.96 18.22
C SER A 112 -17.61 -21.88 16.99
N LYS A 113 -17.56 -21.32 15.78
CA LYS A 113 -17.33 -22.04 14.53
C LYS A 113 -16.07 -21.53 13.84
N VAL A 114 -15.36 -22.45 13.20
CA VAL A 114 -14.16 -22.12 12.43
C VAL A 114 -14.55 -21.68 11.02
N TYR A 115 -13.95 -20.59 10.57
CA TYR A 115 -14.11 -20.04 9.23
C TYR A 115 -12.76 -19.89 8.53
N ALA A 116 -12.72 -20.25 7.25
CA ALA A 116 -11.65 -19.89 6.32
C ALA A 116 -11.98 -18.53 5.70
N GLN A 117 -11.17 -17.52 5.98
CA GLN A 117 -11.22 -16.19 5.37
C GLN A 117 -10.33 -16.20 4.14
N ILE A 118 -10.88 -15.89 2.96
CA ILE A 118 -10.12 -15.99 1.71
C ILE A 118 -10.02 -14.65 1.03
N LEU A 119 -8.79 -14.15 1.00
CA LEU A 119 -8.46 -12.96 0.26
C LEU A 119 -8.02 -13.36 -1.15
N VAL A 120 -8.79 -12.90 -2.14
CA VAL A 120 -8.46 -13.03 -3.56
C VAL A 120 -7.76 -11.76 -4.01
N THR A 121 -6.49 -11.88 -4.38
CA THR A 121 -5.67 -10.79 -4.92
C THR A 121 -5.09 -11.17 -6.28
N SER A 122 -4.33 -10.24 -6.86
CA SER A 122 -3.56 -10.50 -8.06
C SER A 122 -2.10 -10.17 -7.84
N ASP A 123 -1.24 -11.11 -8.18
CA ASP A 123 0.20 -10.90 -8.30
C ASP A 123 0.55 -10.82 -9.80
N LEU A 124 1.53 -9.99 -10.11
CA LEU A 124 1.89 -9.62 -11.47
C LEU A 124 3.37 -9.93 -11.65
N GLU A 125 3.67 -10.70 -12.69
CA GLU A 125 5.02 -11.08 -13.07
C GLU A 125 5.34 -10.49 -14.45
N PHE A 126 6.48 -9.82 -14.56
CA PHE A 126 6.97 -9.36 -15.86
C PHE A 126 7.69 -10.48 -16.60
N ASN A 127 7.46 -10.59 -17.90
CA ASN A 127 8.05 -11.59 -18.78
C ASN A 127 9.54 -11.35 -19.05
N GLU A 128 10.04 -10.15 -18.78
CA GLU A 128 11.47 -9.82 -18.79
C GLU A 128 12.13 -10.17 -17.45
N ASN A 129 13.46 -10.29 -17.42
CA ASN A 129 14.18 -10.33 -16.14
C ASN A 129 14.29 -8.91 -15.57
N ILE A 130 14.73 -8.80 -14.32
CA ILE A 130 14.81 -7.50 -13.63
C ILE A 130 15.80 -6.55 -14.33
N TRP A 131 16.91 -7.03 -14.88
CA TRP A 131 17.89 -6.15 -15.52
C TRP A 131 17.32 -5.47 -16.78
N ASP A 132 16.66 -6.26 -17.63
CA ASP A 132 16.03 -5.77 -18.85
C ASP A 132 14.84 -4.86 -18.55
N LEU A 133 14.00 -5.24 -17.58
CA LEU A 133 12.81 -4.45 -17.17
C LEU A 133 13.18 -3.02 -16.73
N PHE A 134 14.35 -2.85 -16.12
CA PHE A 134 14.84 -1.56 -15.68
C PHE A 134 15.77 -0.88 -16.70
N ASN A 135 15.78 -1.34 -17.95
CA ASN A 135 16.59 -0.79 -19.04
C ASN A 135 18.08 -0.67 -18.69
N HIS A 136 18.62 -1.65 -17.96
CA HIS A 136 20.04 -1.66 -17.56
C HIS A 136 20.44 -0.44 -16.69
N ASP A 137 19.50 0.18 -15.98
CA ASP A 137 19.73 1.33 -15.10
C ASP A 137 19.91 0.87 -13.63
N PRO A 138 21.15 0.85 -13.10
CA PRO A 138 21.41 0.40 -11.74
C PRO A 138 20.81 1.32 -10.67
N ASP A 139 20.73 2.62 -10.94
CA ASP A 139 20.21 3.60 -9.99
C ASP A 139 18.68 3.48 -9.87
N LYS A 140 18.00 3.24 -10.99
CA LYS A 140 16.57 2.95 -10.99
C LYS A 140 16.24 1.68 -10.21
N ILE A 141 17.03 0.61 -10.37
CA ILE A 141 16.88 -0.63 -9.59
C ILE A 141 17.05 -0.35 -8.10
N LYS A 142 18.15 0.32 -7.70
CA LYS A 142 18.43 0.69 -6.30
C LYS A 142 17.28 1.46 -5.65
N LYS A 143 16.63 2.35 -6.40
CA LYS A 143 15.53 3.19 -5.92
C LYS A 143 14.20 2.45 -5.83
N GLU A 144 13.89 1.57 -6.78
CA GLU A 144 12.52 1.07 -6.96
C GLU A 144 12.30 -0.37 -6.51
N ILE A 145 13.35 -1.18 -6.33
CA ILE A 145 13.17 -2.63 -6.14
C ILE A 145 13.01 -3.07 -4.69
N ILE A 146 13.44 -2.24 -3.74
CA ILE A 146 13.37 -2.54 -2.30
C ILE A 146 11.90 -2.72 -1.89
N GLY A 147 11.61 -3.81 -1.15
CA GLY A 147 10.27 -4.18 -0.71
C GLY A 147 9.46 -4.96 -1.75
N LYS A 148 9.96 -5.15 -2.98
CA LYS A 148 9.32 -5.99 -4.00
C LYS A 148 9.73 -7.46 -3.84
N LYS A 149 8.87 -8.36 -4.32
CA LYS A 149 9.15 -9.81 -4.30
C LYS A 149 9.98 -10.18 -5.53
N VAL A 150 10.95 -11.05 -5.34
CA VAL A 150 11.78 -11.61 -6.42
C VAL A 150 11.94 -13.11 -6.26
N TYR A 151 12.19 -13.80 -7.37
CA TYR A 151 12.65 -15.19 -7.35
C TYR A 151 13.66 -15.40 -8.48
N ALA A 152 14.49 -16.44 -8.34
CA ALA A 152 15.49 -16.77 -9.35
C ALA A 152 14.89 -17.62 -10.46
N ILE A 153 15.13 -17.23 -11.70
CA ILE A 153 14.61 -17.88 -12.92
C ILE A 153 14.90 -19.40 -12.95
N PRO A 154 16.10 -19.89 -12.56
CA PRO A 154 16.38 -21.33 -12.54
C PRO A 154 15.54 -22.13 -11.53
N ASN A 155 14.85 -21.50 -10.57
CA ASN A 155 14.06 -22.20 -9.55
C ASN A 155 12.59 -22.35 -10.02
N ARG A 156 12.19 -23.58 -10.35
CA ARG A 156 10.84 -23.92 -10.84
C ARG A 156 9.75 -23.70 -9.79
N SER A 157 10.09 -23.77 -8.50
CA SER A 157 9.14 -23.55 -7.40
C SER A 157 8.83 -22.08 -7.13
N ARG A 158 9.53 -21.14 -7.80
CA ARG A 158 9.36 -19.68 -7.63
C ARG A 158 9.42 -19.28 -6.15
N ASN A 159 10.49 -19.65 -5.45
CA ASN A 159 10.66 -19.27 -4.04
C ASN A 159 10.81 -17.75 -3.91
N GLU A 160 9.69 -17.06 -3.66
CA GLU A 160 9.60 -15.60 -3.57
C GLU A 160 10.25 -15.08 -2.28
N LEU A 161 11.19 -14.15 -2.42
CA LEU A 161 11.84 -13.43 -1.32
C LEU A 161 11.67 -11.91 -1.49
N ILE A 162 11.72 -11.16 -0.40
CA ILE A 162 11.55 -9.70 -0.44
C ILE A 162 12.92 -9.05 -0.48
N VAL A 163 13.17 -8.16 -1.44
CA VAL A 163 14.42 -7.41 -1.53
C VAL A 163 14.49 -6.40 -0.37
N THR A 164 15.51 -6.51 0.47
CA THR A 164 15.73 -5.62 1.62
C THR A 164 16.82 -4.59 1.35
N ASN A 165 17.78 -4.93 0.48
CA ASN A 165 18.87 -4.05 0.10
C ASN A 165 19.34 -4.31 -1.35
N VAL A 166 20.09 -3.36 -1.89
CA VAL A 166 20.76 -3.49 -3.20
C VAL A 166 22.20 -3.02 -3.01
N ILE A 167 23.15 -3.84 -3.43
CA ILE A 167 24.59 -3.56 -3.31
C ILE A 167 25.23 -3.50 -4.69
N ASP A 168 26.41 -2.89 -4.78
CA ASP A 168 27.17 -2.85 -6.02
C ASP A 168 27.65 -4.25 -6.45
N PHE A 169 27.99 -4.37 -7.74
CA PHE A 169 28.49 -5.62 -8.30
C PHE A 169 29.70 -6.13 -7.52
N ASN A 170 29.70 -7.43 -7.22
CA ASN A 170 30.79 -8.09 -6.53
C ASN A 170 30.99 -9.50 -7.11
N GLU A 171 32.14 -9.72 -7.75
CA GLU A 171 32.42 -10.97 -8.43
C GLU A 171 32.41 -12.19 -7.49
N LYS A 172 32.89 -12.07 -6.25
CA LYS A 172 32.88 -13.17 -5.28
C LYS A 172 31.46 -13.59 -4.91
N ILE A 173 30.53 -12.64 -4.83
CA ILE A 173 29.12 -12.94 -4.56
C ILE A 173 28.49 -13.60 -5.79
N VAL A 174 28.79 -13.12 -6.99
CA VAL A 174 28.37 -13.75 -8.25
C VAL A 174 28.82 -15.21 -8.30
N ASP A 175 30.09 -15.48 -7.99
CA ASP A 175 30.62 -16.84 -7.95
C ASP A 175 29.85 -17.73 -6.99
N SER A 176 29.58 -17.24 -5.78
CA SER A 176 28.78 -17.97 -4.79
C SER A 176 27.35 -18.26 -5.28
N ILE A 177 26.71 -17.33 -5.99
CA ILE A 177 25.39 -17.53 -6.60
C ILE A 177 25.45 -18.64 -7.65
N TYR A 178 26.47 -18.64 -8.51
CA TYR A 178 26.64 -19.65 -9.54
C TYR A 178 26.95 -21.03 -8.95
N GLU A 179 27.86 -21.11 -7.99
CA GLU A 179 28.16 -22.35 -7.26
C GLU A 179 26.91 -22.95 -6.62
N TYR A 180 26.09 -22.11 -5.98
CA TYR A 180 24.81 -22.53 -5.41
C TYR A 180 23.88 -23.12 -6.48
N PHE A 181 23.67 -22.42 -7.60
CA PHE A 181 22.79 -22.91 -8.66
C PHE A 181 23.34 -24.15 -9.33
N TYR A 182 24.63 -24.23 -9.66
CA TYR A 182 25.24 -25.42 -10.25
C TYR A 182 25.10 -26.64 -9.34
N LYS A 183 25.36 -26.48 -8.03
CA LYS A 183 25.16 -27.54 -7.06
C LYS A 183 23.70 -28.00 -7.03
N LYS A 184 22.75 -27.07 -6.88
CA LYS A 184 21.31 -27.41 -6.80
C LYS A 184 20.76 -28.01 -8.08
N CYS A 185 21.23 -27.52 -9.22
CA CYS A 185 20.95 -28.07 -10.53
C CYS A 185 21.33 -29.54 -10.69
N ASN A 186 22.46 -29.93 -10.10
CA ASN A 186 22.94 -31.30 -10.17
C ASN A 186 22.25 -32.21 -9.14
N GLU A 187 21.93 -31.68 -7.96
CA GLU A 187 21.28 -32.40 -6.86
C GLU A 187 19.76 -32.57 -7.05
N ASP A 188 19.07 -31.57 -7.60
CA ASP A 188 17.61 -31.49 -7.65
C ASP A 188 17.11 -30.89 -8.98
N LYS A 189 17.15 -31.72 -10.02
CA LYS A 189 16.66 -31.37 -11.37
C LYS A 189 15.14 -31.19 -11.45
N ILE A 190 14.40 -31.60 -10.41
CA ILE A 190 12.94 -31.45 -10.35
C ILE A 190 12.59 -30.02 -9.93
N SER A 191 13.31 -29.47 -8.96
CA SER A 191 13.06 -28.10 -8.47
C SER A 191 13.84 -27.03 -9.25
N TYR A 192 14.92 -27.39 -9.95
CA TYR A 192 15.78 -26.44 -10.67
C TYR A 192 15.92 -26.75 -12.17
N ASP A 193 16.03 -25.72 -13.01
CA ASP A 193 16.24 -25.81 -14.46
C ASP A 193 17.53 -25.09 -14.90
N CYS A 194 18.55 -25.88 -15.21
CA CYS A 194 19.88 -25.38 -15.54
C CYS A 194 19.98 -24.80 -16.94
N SER A 195 19.05 -25.16 -17.83
CA SER A 195 18.96 -24.56 -19.16
C SER A 195 18.62 -23.06 -19.10
N LYS A 196 18.12 -22.61 -17.95
CA LYS A 196 17.74 -21.22 -17.69
C LYS A 196 18.83 -20.40 -16.99
N LEU A 197 19.97 -21.01 -16.66
CA LEU A 197 21.11 -20.31 -16.07
C LEU A 197 21.99 -19.75 -17.20
N LEU A 198 22.07 -18.43 -17.32
CA LEU A 198 22.97 -17.77 -18.29
C LEU A 198 24.43 -18.15 -18.00
N PRO A 199 25.30 -18.32 -19.01
CA PRO A 199 26.73 -18.45 -18.80
C PRO A 199 27.30 -17.26 -18.01
N LYS A 200 28.21 -17.49 -17.06
CA LYS A 200 28.82 -16.41 -16.25
C LYS A 200 29.45 -15.31 -17.13
N SER A 201 30.03 -15.67 -18.27
CA SER A 201 30.62 -14.73 -19.23
C SER A 201 29.63 -13.75 -19.88
N GLN A 202 28.32 -14.00 -19.75
CA GLN A 202 27.25 -13.15 -20.28
C GLN A 202 26.59 -12.28 -19.18
N ILE A 203 27.09 -12.35 -17.94
CA ILE A 203 26.62 -11.51 -16.85
C ILE A 203 27.20 -10.12 -17.00
N ASP A 204 26.32 -9.12 -17.07
CA ASP A 204 26.68 -7.71 -17.12
C ASP A 204 27.26 -7.29 -15.77
N THR A 205 28.51 -6.82 -15.79
CA THR A 205 29.23 -6.40 -14.59
C THR A 205 28.79 -5.04 -14.06
N HIS A 206 27.95 -4.30 -14.79
CA HIS A 206 27.37 -3.04 -14.34
C HIS A 206 26.08 -3.23 -13.52
N GLN A 207 25.50 -4.43 -13.52
CA GLN A 207 24.28 -4.67 -12.75
C GLN A 207 24.58 -4.71 -11.23
N PRO A 208 23.67 -4.24 -10.38
CA PRO A 208 23.81 -4.40 -8.94
C PRO A 208 23.46 -5.83 -8.50
N ILE A 209 23.72 -6.17 -7.24
CA ILE A 209 23.27 -7.41 -6.62
C ILE A 209 22.11 -7.10 -5.68
N LEU A 210 21.03 -7.87 -5.81
CA LEU A 210 19.87 -7.76 -4.93
C LEU A 210 20.09 -8.61 -3.69
N VAL A 211 19.79 -8.04 -2.52
CA VAL A 211 19.86 -8.71 -1.24
C VAL A 211 18.42 -8.91 -0.76
N ALA A 212 17.99 -10.16 -0.59
CA ALA A 212 16.62 -10.51 -0.26
C ALA A 212 16.52 -11.46 0.94
N GLU A 213 15.40 -11.37 1.64
CA GLU A 213 15.14 -12.14 2.86
C GLU A 213 13.77 -12.82 2.81
N PRO A 214 13.62 -13.99 3.47
CA PRO A 214 12.33 -14.63 3.61
C PRO A 214 11.42 -13.81 4.52
N LYS A 215 10.12 -13.76 4.18
CA LYS A 215 9.09 -13.02 4.93
C LYS A 215 8.83 -13.58 6.36
N LYS A 216 9.68 -14.44 6.92
CA LYS A 216 9.45 -15.08 8.22
C LYS A 216 10.45 -14.59 9.27
N TYR A 217 9.91 -14.03 10.35
CA TYR A 217 10.64 -13.63 11.55
C TYR A 217 11.45 -14.80 12.14
N GLY A 218 12.73 -14.57 12.41
CA GLY A 218 13.51 -15.41 13.34
C GLY A 218 14.90 -15.86 12.88
N LYS A 219 15.26 -15.73 11.60
CA LYS A 219 16.64 -15.89 11.12
C LYS A 219 16.81 -15.05 9.85
N ILE A 220 17.71 -14.07 9.87
CA ILE A 220 18.10 -13.32 8.67
C ILE A 220 19.00 -14.25 7.86
N SER A 221 18.39 -15.12 7.06
CA SER A 221 19.11 -15.79 5.99
C SER A 221 19.09 -14.82 4.82
N THR A 222 20.23 -14.16 4.59
CA THR A 222 20.42 -13.26 3.47
C THR A 222 20.63 -14.07 2.20
N TYR A 223 19.83 -13.81 1.18
CA TYR A 223 19.95 -14.41 -0.14
C TYR A 223 20.36 -13.35 -1.15
N TYR A 224 21.27 -13.72 -2.06
CA TYR A 224 21.74 -12.84 -3.12
C TYR A 224 21.15 -13.26 -4.46
N PHE A 225 20.73 -12.26 -5.24
CA PHE A 225 20.13 -12.46 -6.56
C PHE A 225 20.80 -11.53 -7.57
N LEU A 226 20.97 -12.05 -8.78
CA LEU A 226 21.38 -11.24 -9.93
C LEU A 226 20.12 -10.79 -10.70
N PRO A 227 19.95 -9.48 -10.96
CA PRO A 227 18.85 -8.96 -11.78
C PRO A 227 18.62 -9.74 -13.08
N GLN A 228 19.68 -10.08 -13.83
CA GLN A 228 19.57 -10.83 -15.10
C GLN A 228 19.02 -12.26 -14.94
N LEU A 229 19.17 -12.85 -13.76
CA LEU A 229 18.75 -14.22 -13.46
C LEU A 229 17.50 -14.26 -12.58
N SER A 230 16.80 -13.14 -12.43
CA SER A 230 15.72 -12.99 -11.47
C SER A 230 14.48 -12.34 -12.09
N LYS A 231 13.34 -12.71 -11.53
CA LYS A 231 12.02 -12.22 -11.91
C LYS A 231 11.43 -11.36 -10.83
N LEU A 232 10.73 -10.32 -11.25
CA LEU A 232 10.02 -9.43 -10.37
C LEU A 232 8.56 -9.87 -10.25
N ILE A 233 8.08 -9.99 -9.01
CA ILE A 233 6.66 -10.14 -8.71
C ILE A 233 6.21 -8.91 -7.93
N VAL A 234 5.17 -8.26 -8.44
CA VAL A 234 4.60 -7.07 -7.85
C VAL A 234 3.09 -7.19 -7.70
N ARG A 235 2.55 -6.43 -6.76
CA ARG A 235 1.12 -6.17 -6.70
C ARG A 235 0.74 -5.03 -7.62
N TYR A 236 -0.55 -4.94 -7.96
CA TYR A 236 -1.09 -3.86 -8.77
C TYR A 236 -0.68 -2.47 -8.25
N GLU A 237 -0.69 -2.28 -6.93
CA GLU A 237 -0.34 -1.02 -6.27
C GLU A 237 1.16 -0.69 -6.31
N GLN A 238 2.00 -1.60 -6.80
CA GLN A 238 3.46 -1.44 -6.89
C GLN A 238 3.96 -1.20 -8.33
N ILE A 239 3.06 -1.24 -9.32
CA ILE A 239 3.37 -0.97 -10.73
C ILE A 239 3.30 0.53 -11.01
N ASN A 240 3.95 1.05 -12.05
CA ASN A 240 3.77 2.44 -12.47
C ASN A 240 2.30 2.70 -12.91
N GLU A 241 1.83 3.94 -12.83
CA GLU A 241 0.42 4.22 -13.10
C GLU A 241 0.03 3.98 -14.56
N THR A 242 0.95 4.18 -15.51
CA THR A 242 0.74 3.98 -16.96
C THR A 242 0.41 2.52 -17.29
N GLU A 243 1.20 1.57 -16.79
CA GLU A 243 0.97 0.13 -16.95
C GLU A 243 -0.26 -0.31 -16.17
N ARG A 244 -0.49 0.27 -14.97
CA ARG A 244 -1.71 0.00 -14.20
C ARG A 244 -2.97 0.25 -14.99
N THR A 245 -3.06 1.30 -15.81
CA THR A 245 -4.24 1.56 -16.64
C THR A 245 -4.54 0.43 -17.62
N LYS A 246 -3.49 -0.19 -18.20
CA LYS A 246 -3.64 -1.27 -19.19
C LYS A 246 -4.17 -2.58 -18.57
N ILE A 247 -3.77 -2.85 -17.33
CA ILE A 247 -4.10 -4.10 -16.62
C ILE A 247 -5.14 -3.92 -15.51
N LYS A 248 -5.69 -2.71 -15.36
CA LYS A 248 -6.63 -2.34 -14.28
C LYS A 248 -7.82 -3.27 -14.24
N ASP A 249 -8.44 -3.50 -15.39
CA ASP A 249 -9.66 -4.30 -15.50
C ASP A 249 -9.38 -5.78 -15.23
N LEU A 250 -8.13 -6.22 -15.41
CA LEU A 250 -7.70 -7.58 -15.13
C LEU A 250 -7.33 -7.80 -13.67
N THR A 251 -6.96 -6.77 -12.93
CA THR A 251 -6.46 -6.86 -11.54
C THR A 251 -7.45 -6.36 -10.50
N THR A 252 -8.35 -5.45 -10.89
CA THR A 252 -9.41 -4.92 -10.05
C THR A 252 -10.59 -5.88 -10.07
N ILE A 253 -10.69 -6.70 -9.04
CA ILE A 253 -11.82 -7.64 -8.88
C ILE A 253 -12.86 -6.95 -8.00
N ASN A 254 -14.09 -6.83 -8.48
CA ASN A 254 -15.19 -6.29 -7.66
C ASN A 254 -15.51 -7.24 -6.49
N ASN A 255 -16.23 -6.76 -5.48
CA ASN A 255 -16.46 -7.54 -4.26
C ASN A 255 -17.30 -8.81 -4.49
N ASN A 256 -18.24 -8.79 -5.42
CA ASN A 256 -19.08 -9.96 -5.71
C ASN A 256 -18.26 -11.06 -6.39
N ASP A 257 -17.45 -10.69 -7.39
CA ASP A 257 -16.56 -11.62 -8.09
C ASP A 257 -15.50 -12.21 -7.15
N LYS A 258 -15.00 -11.41 -6.19
CA LYS A 258 -14.08 -11.92 -5.15
C LYS A 258 -14.73 -13.03 -4.32
N ILE A 259 -15.99 -12.86 -3.93
CA ILE A 259 -16.72 -13.86 -3.13
C ILE A 259 -16.93 -15.14 -3.95
N GLU A 260 -17.32 -15.04 -5.22
CA GLU A 260 -17.53 -16.21 -6.08
C GLU A 260 -16.21 -16.95 -6.35
N LEU A 261 -15.14 -16.25 -6.70
CA LEU A 261 -13.81 -16.85 -6.88
C LEU A 261 -13.32 -17.55 -5.60
N ALA A 262 -13.51 -16.92 -4.43
CA ALA A 262 -13.17 -17.52 -3.16
C ALA A 262 -14.00 -18.78 -2.89
N LYS A 263 -15.30 -18.74 -3.14
CA LYS A 263 -16.21 -19.89 -2.97
C LYS A 263 -15.81 -21.06 -3.87
N GLU A 264 -15.52 -20.80 -5.15
CA GLU A 264 -15.03 -21.82 -6.08
C GLU A 264 -13.72 -22.43 -5.60
N PHE A 265 -12.79 -21.61 -5.11
CA PHE A 265 -11.52 -22.07 -4.56
C PHE A 265 -11.73 -22.98 -3.35
N VAL A 266 -12.53 -22.59 -2.35
CA VAL A 266 -12.80 -23.42 -1.16
C VAL A 266 -13.47 -24.73 -1.52
N THR A 267 -14.48 -24.67 -2.38
CA THR A 267 -15.30 -25.83 -2.75
C THR A 267 -14.42 -26.93 -3.36
N LYS A 268 -13.42 -26.53 -4.19
CA LYS A 268 -12.41 -27.45 -4.74
C LYS A 268 -11.51 -28.09 -3.67
N GLN A 269 -11.30 -27.44 -2.53
CA GLN A 269 -10.43 -27.94 -1.46
C GLN A 269 -11.15 -28.80 -0.41
N ILE A 270 -12.30 -28.37 0.10
CA ILE A 270 -12.98 -29.07 1.20
C ILE A 270 -14.05 -30.06 0.70
N ARG A 271 -14.48 -29.98 -0.58
CA ARG A 271 -15.52 -30.85 -1.16
C ARG A 271 -16.86 -30.87 -0.41
N TYR A 272 -17.15 -29.83 0.37
CA TYR A 272 -18.48 -29.60 0.96
C TYR A 272 -19.17 -28.43 0.28
N ASN A 273 -20.50 -28.43 0.32
CA ASN A 273 -21.29 -27.26 -0.05
C ASN A 273 -21.15 -26.21 1.05
N ILE A 274 -20.39 -25.16 0.78
CA ILE A 274 -20.07 -24.12 1.77
C ILE A 274 -20.64 -22.80 1.30
N SER A 275 -21.39 -22.17 2.19
CA SER A 275 -21.95 -20.84 1.99
C SER A 275 -21.08 -19.80 2.69
N PRO A 276 -20.95 -18.58 2.12
CA PRO A 276 -20.31 -17.48 2.82
C PRO A 276 -21.08 -17.14 4.10
N LEU A 277 -20.37 -16.68 5.12
CA LEU A 277 -20.98 -16.14 6.33
C LEU A 277 -21.74 -14.85 5.97
N ASP A 278 -23.03 -14.84 6.27
CA ASP A 278 -23.86 -13.65 6.24
C ASP A 278 -23.74 -12.91 7.58
N ILE A 279 -23.42 -11.62 7.50
CA ILE A 279 -23.41 -10.71 8.65
C ILE A 279 -24.43 -9.59 8.47
N GLU A 280 -24.94 -9.10 9.58
CA GLU A 280 -25.80 -7.92 9.61
C GLU A 280 -25.00 -6.68 9.20
N GLU A 281 -25.60 -5.87 8.33
CA GLU A 281 -25.01 -4.60 7.92
C GLU A 281 -25.35 -3.53 8.97
N ILE A 282 -24.32 -2.97 9.59
CA ILE A 282 -24.49 -1.82 10.48
C ILE A 282 -24.32 -0.56 9.63
N SER A 283 -25.41 0.13 9.35
CA SER A 283 -25.37 1.43 8.72
C SER A 283 -24.96 2.48 9.76
N LEU A 284 -23.85 3.18 9.51
CA LEU A 284 -23.42 4.29 10.34
C LEU A 284 -23.95 5.60 9.76
N ASP A 285 -24.67 6.35 10.59
CA ASP A 285 -25.10 7.70 10.26
C ASP A 285 -23.88 8.65 10.19
N PRO A 286 -23.76 9.49 9.14
CA PRO A 286 -22.73 10.51 9.11
C PRO A 286 -22.89 11.47 10.30
N PRO A 287 -21.78 11.89 10.95
CA PRO A 287 -21.86 12.81 12.07
C PRO A 287 -22.30 14.20 11.60
N ASP A 288 -22.95 14.92 12.50
CA ASP A 288 -23.29 16.32 12.27
C ASP A 288 -22.01 17.18 12.23
N LEU A 289 -22.01 18.20 11.37
CA LEU A 289 -20.95 19.18 11.29
C LEU A 289 -21.33 20.44 12.10
N ILE A 290 -20.31 21.12 12.63
CA ILE A 290 -20.45 22.39 13.36
C ILE A 290 -19.62 23.49 12.69
N ALA A 291 -20.14 24.72 12.69
CA ALA A 291 -19.45 25.92 12.21
C ALA A 291 -19.91 27.14 13.03
N ARG A 292 -19.38 28.34 12.77
CA ARG A 292 -19.88 29.57 13.41
C ARG A 292 -20.94 30.23 12.54
N ASP A 293 -22.04 30.66 13.14
CA ASP A 293 -22.98 31.55 12.48
C ASP A 293 -22.37 32.93 12.21
N LEU A 294 -23.13 33.83 11.57
CA LEU A 294 -22.66 35.17 11.26
C LEU A 294 -22.40 36.02 12.52
N ASN A 295 -23.00 35.66 13.66
CA ASN A 295 -22.82 36.29 14.96
C ASN A 295 -21.63 35.69 15.74
N GLY A 296 -20.95 34.67 15.18
CA GLY A 296 -19.80 34.02 15.79
C GLY A 296 -20.13 32.91 16.77
N LYS A 297 -21.41 32.52 16.91
CA LYS A 297 -21.85 31.42 17.77
C LYS A 297 -21.73 30.09 17.04
N GLU A 298 -21.24 29.06 17.73
CA GLU A 298 -21.21 27.70 17.20
C GLU A 298 -22.64 27.16 16.97
N VAL A 299 -22.86 26.59 15.79
CA VAL A 299 -24.14 26.03 15.36
C VAL A 299 -23.93 24.72 14.59
N THR A 300 -24.89 23.80 14.70
CA THR A 300 -24.93 22.57 13.90
C THR A 300 -25.45 22.87 12.49
N ILE A 301 -24.72 22.44 11.47
CA ILE A 301 -24.99 22.75 10.06
C ILE A 301 -25.44 21.53 9.22
N GLY A 302 -25.68 20.40 9.90
CA GLY A 302 -26.12 19.12 9.32
C GLY A 302 -24.96 18.24 8.84
N LYS A 303 -25.29 17.22 8.02
CA LYS A 303 -24.36 16.14 7.61
C LYS A 303 -23.59 16.39 6.30
N GLY A 304 -23.80 17.55 5.64
CA GLY A 304 -23.31 17.80 4.27
C GLY A 304 -22.41 19.03 4.15
N ASN A 305 -21.37 18.95 3.31
CA ASN A 305 -20.38 20.03 3.10
C ASN A 305 -20.87 21.19 2.21
N SER A 306 -22.03 21.08 1.57
CA SER A 306 -22.46 22.05 0.55
C SER A 306 -22.96 23.37 1.14
N SER A 307 -23.42 23.35 2.40
CA SER A 307 -23.93 24.51 3.13
C SER A 307 -22.85 25.26 3.93
N ILE A 308 -21.65 24.68 4.05
CA ILE A 308 -20.62 25.19 4.96
C ILE A 308 -20.23 26.64 4.70
N PHE A 309 -20.20 27.05 3.44
CA PHE A 309 -19.85 28.41 3.03
C PHE A 309 -20.95 29.45 3.28
N LYS A 310 -22.05 29.07 3.94
CA LYS A 310 -23.02 30.02 4.50
C LYS A 310 -22.63 30.47 5.92
N TYR A 311 -21.61 29.84 6.50
CA TYR A 311 -21.15 30.02 7.87
C TYR A 311 -19.73 30.58 7.89
N LYS A 312 -19.33 31.11 9.05
CA LYS A 312 -17.97 31.55 9.35
C LYS A 312 -17.13 30.35 9.85
N PRO A 313 -15.80 30.38 9.65
CA PRO A 313 -14.91 29.35 10.16
C PRO A 313 -14.95 29.29 11.70
N LEU A 314 -14.73 28.09 12.26
CA LEU A 314 -14.57 27.89 13.71
C LEU A 314 -13.33 28.60 14.23
N GLU A 315 -12.25 28.56 13.45
CA GLU A 315 -10.97 29.15 13.78
C GLU A 315 -10.31 29.72 12.52
N LYS A 316 -9.76 30.92 12.66
CA LYS A 316 -9.02 31.64 11.62
C LYS A 316 -7.74 32.21 12.27
N PRO A 317 -6.54 31.83 11.82
CA PRO A 317 -5.31 32.51 12.22
C PRO A 317 -5.31 33.98 11.77
N ASP A 318 -4.41 34.77 12.32
CA ASP A 318 -4.24 36.19 11.99
C ASP A 318 -3.68 36.35 10.56
N ILE A 319 -4.59 36.24 9.59
CA ILE A 319 -4.33 36.34 8.16
C ILE A 319 -5.46 37.17 7.57
N ASP A 320 -5.10 38.34 7.06
CA ASP A 320 -6.04 39.24 6.40
C ASP A 320 -5.89 39.24 4.89
N LYS A 321 -4.71 38.85 4.38
CA LYS A 321 -4.42 38.82 2.95
C LYS A 321 -3.60 37.59 2.56
N VAL A 322 -3.96 36.99 1.43
CA VAL A 322 -3.26 35.87 0.79
C VAL A 322 -3.01 36.21 -0.67
N TYR A 323 -1.80 35.93 -1.15
CA TYR A 323 -1.47 35.99 -2.57
C TYR A 323 -1.54 34.60 -3.18
N ILE A 324 -2.37 34.40 -4.20
CA ILE A 324 -2.44 33.17 -4.97
C ILE A 324 -1.77 33.36 -6.32
N GLN A 325 -0.60 32.76 -6.47
CA GLN A 325 0.20 32.79 -7.68
C GLN A 325 -0.11 31.53 -8.52
N ILE A 326 -0.70 31.72 -9.69
CA ILE A 326 -1.15 30.63 -10.57
C ILE A 326 -0.13 30.40 -11.68
N PHE A 327 0.28 29.15 -11.85
CA PHE A 327 1.05 28.66 -13.00
C PHE A 327 0.22 27.65 -13.77
N ILE A 328 0.13 27.85 -15.08
CA ILE A 328 -0.57 26.97 -16.01
C ILE A 328 0.48 26.36 -16.91
N ASP A 329 0.49 25.03 -17.01
CA ASP A 329 1.30 24.32 -17.99
C ASP A 329 1.00 24.89 -19.37
N LYS A 330 2.09 25.23 -20.09
CA LYS A 330 2.07 25.82 -21.43
C LYS A 330 1.09 25.13 -22.38
N LYS A 331 0.95 23.80 -22.31
CA LYS A 331 0.03 23.01 -23.14
C LYS A 331 -1.44 23.34 -22.92
N PHE A 332 -1.80 23.81 -21.73
CA PHE A 332 -3.18 24.13 -21.35
C PHE A 332 -3.43 25.64 -21.25
N TYR A 333 -2.47 26.46 -21.67
CA TYR A 333 -2.58 27.92 -21.58
C TYR A 333 -3.81 28.50 -22.31
N LYS A 334 -4.32 27.81 -23.33
CA LYS A 334 -5.59 28.15 -23.99
C LYS A 334 -6.78 28.30 -23.02
N ASN A 335 -6.74 27.64 -21.85
CA ASN A 335 -7.78 27.65 -20.83
C ASN A 335 -7.63 28.80 -19.80
N LYS A 336 -6.68 29.74 -19.99
CA LYS A 336 -6.31 30.77 -18.99
C LYS A 336 -7.47 31.64 -18.49
N GLU A 337 -8.39 32.04 -19.37
CA GLU A 337 -9.47 32.95 -18.99
C GLU A 337 -10.49 32.23 -18.11
N LYS A 338 -10.87 31.01 -18.49
CA LYS A 338 -11.70 30.12 -17.67
C LYS A 338 -11.07 29.85 -16.30
N ILE A 339 -9.75 29.62 -16.27
CA ILE A 339 -9.00 29.42 -15.02
C ILE A 339 -9.06 30.69 -14.16
N LYS A 340 -8.83 31.86 -14.76
CA LYS A 340 -8.88 33.15 -14.07
C LYS A 340 -10.26 33.41 -13.47
N GLU A 341 -11.33 33.13 -14.20
CA GLU A 341 -12.71 33.21 -13.69
C GLU A 341 -12.92 32.30 -12.48
N ILE A 342 -12.50 31.03 -12.55
CA ILE A 342 -12.59 30.09 -11.44
C ILE A 342 -11.85 30.60 -10.19
N PHE A 343 -10.65 31.15 -10.36
CA PHE A 343 -9.89 31.67 -9.23
C PHE A 343 -10.47 32.98 -8.69
N ASN A 344 -11.05 33.84 -9.53
CA ASN A 344 -11.80 35.00 -9.07
C ASN A 344 -13.00 34.59 -8.21
N ASP A 345 -13.74 33.55 -8.60
CA ASP A 345 -14.85 33.00 -7.80
C ASP A 345 -14.35 32.44 -6.46
N ILE A 346 -13.22 31.73 -6.48
CA ILE A 346 -12.54 31.25 -5.27
C ILE A 346 -12.18 32.42 -4.35
N ALA A 347 -11.53 33.46 -4.88
CA ALA A 347 -11.11 34.64 -4.12
C ALA A 347 -12.31 35.35 -3.48
N GLN A 348 -13.37 35.61 -4.26
CA GLN A 348 -14.59 36.22 -3.76
C GLN A 348 -15.23 35.39 -2.66
N LYS A 349 -15.26 34.06 -2.83
CA LYS A 349 -15.90 33.17 -1.86
C LYS A 349 -15.09 33.02 -0.59
N ILE A 350 -13.76 32.96 -0.67
CA ILE A 350 -12.86 33.01 0.49
C ILE A 350 -13.13 34.29 1.28
N TYR A 351 -13.12 35.45 0.61
CA TYR A 351 -13.37 36.74 1.25
C TYR A 351 -14.75 36.78 1.94
N LYS A 352 -15.82 36.39 1.23
CA LYS A 352 -17.18 36.37 1.79
C LYS A 352 -17.33 35.50 3.04
N THR A 353 -16.55 34.43 3.15
CA THR A 353 -16.75 33.40 4.19
C THR A 353 -15.75 33.46 5.33
N SER A 354 -14.53 33.94 5.09
CA SER A 354 -13.46 34.06 6.11
C SER A 354 -12.99 35.48 6.35
N GLY A 355 -13.38 36.44 5.51
CA GLY A 355 -12.85 37.80 5.53
C GLY A 355 -11.43 37.93 5.00
N VAL A 356 -10.79 36.84 4.56
CA VAL A 356 -9.43 36.86 4.00
C VAL A 356 -9.47 37.45 2.59
N GLN A 357 -8.73 38.52 2.37
CA GLN A 357 -8.54 39.10 1.04
C GLN A 357 -7.62 38.19 0.22
N VAL A 358 -8.01 37.93 -1.02
CA VAL A 358 -7.22 37.09 -1.93
C VAL A 358 -6.84 37.91 -3.15
N GLU A 359 -5.54 38.06 -3.37
CA GLU A 359 -5.00 38.68 -4.57
C GLU A 359 -4.49 37.58 -5.51
N ILE A 360 -4.87 37.64 -6.78
CA ILE A 360 -4.54 36.62 -7.78
C ILE A 360 -3.44 37.14 -8.70
N GLY A 361 -2.35 36.40 -8.77
CA GLY A 361 -1.29 36.57 -9.76
C GLY A 361 -1.37 35.51 -10.86
N LEU A 362 -1.37 35.95 -12.13
CA LEU A 362 -1.14 35.10 -13.31
C LEU A 362 0.13 35.51 -14.13
N PRO A 363 1.29 35.79 -13.52
CA PRO A 363 2.40 36.39 -14.25
C PRO A 363 3.23 35.51 -15.20
N TYR A 364 3.04 34.19 -15.32
CA TYR A 364 3.94 33.36 -16.14
C TYR A 364 3.45 31.93 -16.46
N TYR A 365 3.90 31.36 -17.59
CA TYR A 365 3.54 30.02 -18.09
C TYR A 365 4.78 29.13 -18.30
N PRO A 366 5.20 28.39 -17.27
CA PRO A 366 6.30 27.44 -17.38
C PRO A 366 5.82 26.12 -17.98
N ASP A 367 6.75 25.35 -18.53
CA ASP A 367 6.54 23.92 -18.67
C ASP A 367 6.53 23.33 -17.24
N LEU A 368 5.47 22.59 -16.91
CA LEU A 368 5.29 22.02 -15.57
C LEU A 368 5.81 20.57 -15.56
N ASP A 369 7.12 20.43 -15.40
CA ASP A 369 7.82 19.16 -15.29
C ASP A 369 8.98 19.25 -14.29
N ALA A 370 9.61 18.11 -14.00
CA ALA A 370 10.67 18.01 -12.99
C ALA A 370 11.89 18.91 -13.28
N ASN A 371 12.19 19.19 -14.56
CA ASN A 371 13.36 19.98 -14.95
C ASN A 371 13.15 21.49 -14.69
N HIS A 372 11.90 21.95 -14.62
CA HIS A 372 11.55 23.36 -14.48
C HIS A 372 11.15 23.76 -13.05
N VAL A 373 11.26 22.85 -12.08
CA VAL A 373 10.95 23.13 -10.66
C VAL A 373 11.75 24.34 -10.14
N SER A 374 13.05 24.42 -10.46
CA SER A 374 13.92 25.53 -10.03
C SER A 374 13.47 26.89 -10.59
N ASP A 375 12.96 26.92 -11.82
CA ASP A 375 12.50 28.16 -12.45
C ASP A 375 11.24 28.69 -11.77
N ILE A 376 10.27 27.82 -11.50
CA ILE A 376 9.05 28.18 -10.77
C ILE A 376 9.42 28.73 -9.39
N VAL A 377 10.28 28.03 -8.66
CA VAL A 377 10.73 28.44 -7.33
C VAL A 377 11.42 29.80 -7.38
N ARG A 378 12.29 30.05 -8.37
CA ARG A 378 12.97 31.35 -8.57
C ARG A 378 11.96 32.46 -8.84
N ILE A 379 11.01 32.25 -9.75
CA ILE A 379 9.99 33.24 -10.12
C ILE A 379 9.15 33.63 -8.90
N VAL A 380 8.68 32.64 -8.13
CA VAL A 380 7.88 32.90 -6.94
C VAL A 380 8.70 33.61 -5.87
N SER A 381 9.94 33.17 -5.63
CA SER A 381 10.81 33.76 -4.59
C SER A 381 11.12 35.24 -4.85
N ASN A 382 11.25 35.65 -6.12
CA ASN A 382 11.52 37.05 -6.46
C ASN A 382 10.34 38.00 -6.19
N LYS A 383 9.12 37.46 -6.06
CA LYS A 383 7.89 38.23 -5.77
C LYS A 383 7.35 37.98 -4.38
N TYR A 384 8.02 37.11 -3.62
CA TYR A 384 7.57 36.67 -2.32
C TYR A 384 7.89 37.72 -1.26
N ASP A 385 6.86 38.10 -0.50
CA ASP A 385 6.98 38.86 0.73
C ASP A 385 6.67 37.92 1.90
N GLU A 386 7.62 37.74 2.83
CA GLU A 386 7.43 36.91 4.02
C GLU A 386 6.25 37.35 4.90
N LYS A 387 5.84 38.62 4.79
CA LYS A 387 4.71 39.18 5.52
C LYS A 387 3.35 38.79 4.92
N VAL A 388 3.32 38.29 3.68
CA VAL A 388 2.10 37.90 2.98
C VAL A 388 2.10 36.40 2.71
N LYS A 389 1.10 35.70 3.23
CA LYS A 389 0.94 34.26 2.97
C LYS A 389 0.75 34.04 1.47
N THR A 390 1.64 33.23 0.89
CA THR A 390 1.64 32.94 -0.54
C THR A 390 1.26 31.49 -0.79
N VAL A 391 0.31 31.29 -1.72
CA VAL A 391 -0.10 30.00 -2.24
C VAL A 391 0.27 29.94 -3.71
N VAL A 392 1.02 28.92 -4.10
CA VAL A 392 1.30 28.62 -5.49
C VAL A 392 0.31 27.57 -5.97
N ALA A 393 -0.50 27.93 -6.95
CA ALA A 393 -1.42 27.01 -7.62
C ALA A 393 -0.84 26.56 -8.97
N THR A 394 -0.73 25.26 -9.19
CA THR A 394 -0.24 24.70 -10.46
C THR A 394 -1.33 23.93 -11.18
N ILE A 395 -1.53 24.22 -12.47
CA ILE A 395 -2.57 23.61 -13.30
C ILE A 395 -1.93 22.87 -14.47
N GLY A 396 -2.07 21.55 -14.48
CA GLY A 396 -1.49 20.70 -15.50
C GLY A 396 -2.13 19.31 -15.52
N LYS A 397 -1.52 18.37 -16.24
CA LYS A 397 -1.88 16.95 -16.15
C LYS A 397 -1.07 16.27 -15.05
N LYS A 398 -1.60 15.15 -14.57
CA LYS A 398 -0.80 14.22 -13.77
C LYS A 398 0.23 13.58 -14.70
N LEU A 399 1.51 13.67 -14.34
CA LEU A 399 2.59 13.04 -15.10
C LEU A 399 2.91 11.68 -14.46
N PRO A 400 2.82 10.56 -15.19
CA PRO A 400 3.04 9.23 -14.62
C PRO A 400 4.50 8.99 -14.18
N GLU A 401 5.45 9.63 -14.86
CA GLU A 401 6.89 9.55 -14.62
C GLU A 401 7.44 10.98 -14.49
N ASN A 402 8.41 11.20 -13.58
CA ASN A 402 8.98 12.53 -13.29
C ASN A 402 7.93 13.59 -12.93
N ASP A 403 6.97 13.20 -12.08
CA ASP A 403 5.98 14.11 -11.54
C ASP A 403 6.64 15.22 -10.69
N TYR A 404 6.52 16.46 -11.15
CA TYR A 404 7.11 17.63 -10.49
C TYR A 404 6.41 17.97 -9.18
N PHE A 405 5.18 17.46 -8.93
CA PHE A 405 4.36 17.91 -7.82
C PHE A 405 5.05 17.76 -6.46
N LEU A 406 5.71 16.62 -6.19
CA LEU A 406 6.34 16.40 -4.89
C LEU A 406 7.59 17.27 -4.69
N ASP A 407 8.44 17.36 -5.71
CA ASP A 407 9.69 18.12 -5.63
C ASP A 407 9.41 19.62 -5.57
N LEU A 408 8.45 20.11 -6.37
CA LEU A 408 7.98 21.49 -6.29
C LEU A 408 7.35 21.79 -4.94
N LYS A 409 6.49 20.90 -4.41
CA LYS A 409 5.87 21.08 -3.09
C LYS A 409 6.95 21.16 -1.99
N LYS A 410 7.96 20.29 -2.01
CA LYS A 410 9.08 20.34 -1.05
C LYS A 410 9.88 21.63 -1.18
N ALA A 411 10.23 22.03 -2.40
CA ALA A 411 11.05 23.21 -2.66
C ALA A 411 10.33 24.52 -2.28
N LEU A 412 9.02 24.62 -2.51
CA LEU A 412 8.19 25.75 -2.08
C LEU A 412 7.99 25.75 -0.57
N TYR A 413 7.72 24.59 0.04
CA TYR A 413 7.51 24.49 1.48
C TYR A 413 8.77 24.86 2.29
N ALA A 414 9.97 24.52 1.79
CA ALA A 414 11.25 24.96 2.36
C ALA A 414 11.39 26.49 2.44
N ARG A 415 10.60 27.24 1.66
CA ARG A 415 10.52 28.70 1.65
C ARG A 415 9.25 29.23 2.33
N LYS A 416 8.53 28.38 3.06
CA LYS A 416 7.24 28.67 3.73
C LYS A 416 6.11 29.03 2.75
N ILE A 417 6.23 28.59 1.50
CA ILE A 417 5.22 28.82 0.45
C ILE A 417 4.34 27.59 0.32
N LEU A 418 3.02 27.79 0.39
CA LEU A 418 2.05 26.72 0.28
C LEU A 418 1.82 26.36 -1.19
N HIS A 419 1.60 25.08 -1.48
CA HIS A 419 1.37 24.61 -2.84
C HIS A 419 0.01 23.90 -2.96
N GLN A 420 -0.71 24.17 -4.05
CA GLN A 420 -1.95 23.50 -4.42
C GLN A 420 -1.88 23.07 -5.89
N ASN A 421 -1.96 21.77 -6.16
CA ASN A 421 -2.09 21.25 -7.52
C ASN A 421 -3.55 21.09 -7.93
N ILE A 422 -3.82 21.31 -9.22
CA ILE A 422 -5.14 21.14 -9.83
C ILE A 422 -4.95 20.44 -11.18
N LEU A 423 -5.66 19.34 -11.39
CA LEU A 423 -5.60 18.63 -12.67
C LEU A 423 -6.49 19.33 -13.70
N ILE A 424 -5.95 19.58 -14.89
CA ILE A 424 -6.68 20.25 -15.98
C ILE A 424 -7.95 19.48 -16.36
N ASP A 425 -7.92 18.15 -16.33
CA ASP A 425 -9.08 17.30 -16.57
C ASP A 425 -10.25 17.61 -15.61
N THR A 426 -9.95 18.06 -14.39
CA THR A 426 -10.96 18.48 -13.40
C THR A 426 -11.67 19.75 -13.86
N ILE A 427 -10.95 20.66 -14.52
CA ILE A 427 -11.45 21.93 -15.05
C ILE A 427 -12.19 21.71 -16.39
N GLU A 428 -11.72 20.78 -17.22
CA GLU A 428 -12.28 20.48 -18.54
C GLU A 428 -13.58 19.67 -18.47
N LYS A 429 -13.67 18.67 -17.58
CA LYS A 429 -14.85 17.78 -17.49
C LYS A 429 -16.15 18.49 -17.09
N GLY A 430 -16.07 19.70 -16.51
CA GLY A 430 -17.19 20.66 -16.35
C GLY A 430 -18.38 20.24 -15.49
N THR A 431 -18.56 18.94 -15.22
CA THR A 431 -19.64 18.37 -14.44
C THR A 431 -19.34 18.60 -12.95
N ASN A 432 -20.07 19.56 -12.37
CA ASN A 432 -20.00 19.97 -10.96
C ASN A 432 -18.84 20.93 -10.58
N LEU A 433 -18.60 21.95 -11.40
CA LEU A 433 -17.64 23.04 -11.11
C LEU A 433 -17.82 23.64 -9.70
N LYS A 434 -19.06 23.78 -9.23
CA LYS A 434 -19.38 24.27 -7.88
C LYS A 434 -18.77 23.39 -6.78
N TYR A 435 -18.85 22.06 -6.92
CA TYR A 435 -18.25 21.12 -5.99
C TYR A 435 -16.72 21.18 -6.01
N ILE A 436 -16.12 21.33 -7.20
CA ILE A 436 -14.67 21.49 -7.37
C ILE A 436 -14.18 22.75 -6.67
N ILE A 437 -14.84 23.89 -6.92
CA ILE A 437 -14.53 25.18 -6.28
C ILE A 437 -14.63 25.04 -4.76
N ASN A 438 -15.70 24.45 -4.24
CA ASN A 438 -15.88 24.21 -2.81
C ASN A 438 -14.70 23.43 -2.20
N ASN A 439 -14.27 22.35 -2.83
CA ASN A 439 -13.17 21.53 -2.34
C ASN A 439 -11.82 22.25 -2.42
N LEU A 440 -11.55 22.99 -3.50
CA LEU A 440 -10.33 23.79 -3.63
C LEU A 440 -10.24 24.86 -2.54
N ILE A 441 -11.36 25.53 -2.24
CA ILE A 441 -11.46 26.51 -1.16
C ILE A 441 -11.13 25.84 0.19
N LEU A 442 -11.74 24.69 0.51
CA LEU A 442 -11.44 23.96 1.75
C LEU A 442 -9.97 23.53 1.83
N GLN A 443 -9.37 23.08 0.73
CA GLN A 443 -7.96 22.67 0.69
C GLN A 443 -6.99 23.84 0.86
N ILE A 444 -7.26 24.98 0.24
CA ILE A 444 -6.44 26.19 0.38
C ILE A 444 -6.54 26.71 1.82
N LEU A 445 -7.75 26.77 2.36
CA LEU A 445 -7.99 27.32 3.69
C LEU A 445 -7.44 26.44 4.81
N SER A 446 -7.57 25.12 4.70
CA SER A 446 -6.96 24.20 5.67
C SER A 446 -5.43 24.30 5.68
N LYS A 447 -4.79 24.48 4.51
CA LYS A 447 -3.34 24.72 4.42
C LYS A 447 -2.91 26.06 5.04
N LEU A 448 -3.81 27.05 5.04
CA LEU A 448 -3.60 28.32 5.71
C LEU A 448 -3.91 28.26 7.21
N GLY A 449 -4.36 27.12 7.74
CA GLY A 449 -4.75 26.94 9.13
C GLY A 449 -6.16 27.44 9.46
N VAL A 450 -6.99 27.74 8.46
CA VAL A 450 -8.39 28.14 8.67
C VAL A 450 -9.27 26.90 8.78
N TYR A 451 -9.82 26.66 9.97
CA TYR A 451 -10.67 25.51 10.26
C TYR A 451 -12.15 25.89 10.08
N TYR A 452 -12.70 25.52 8.93
CA TYR A 452 -14.04 25.95 8.52
C TYR A 452 -15.19 25.27 9.27
N TYR A 453 -14.99 24.02 9.66
CA TYR A 453 -15.96 23.22 10.37
C TYR A 453 -15.27 22.23 11.28
N GLY A 454 -16.02 21.79 12.28
CA GLY A 454 -15.71 20.67 13.14
C GLY A 454 -16.72 19.56 12.94
N VAL A 455 -16.41 18.40 13.49
CA VAL A 455 -17.34 17.28 13.57
C VAL A 455 -17.93 17.27 14.98
N LYS A 456 -19.25 17.22 15.09
CA LYS A 456 -19.93 17.04 16.38
C LYS A 456 -19.71 15.61 16.83
N THR A 457 -18.93 15.44 17.89
CA THR A 457 -18.62 14.14 18.47
C THR A 457 -19.17 14.06 19.89
N ASN A 458 -19.74 12.91 20.26
CA ASN A 458 -20.06 12.56 21.64
C ASN A 458 -18.95 11.66 22.24
N SER A 459 -17.69 11.95 21.89
CA SER A 459 -16.55 11.23 22.41
C SER A 459 -16.39 11.48 23.91
N LYS A 460 -15.99 10.43 24.65
CA LYS A 460 -15.57 10.56 26.06
C LYS A 460 -14.09 10.94 26.20
N PHE A 461 -13.37 11.08 25.08
CA PHE A 461 -11.95 11.38 25.05
C PHE A 461 -11.73 12.88 24.87
N ASP A 462 -10.82 13.45 25.64
CA ASP A 462 -10.39 14.85 25.53
C ASP A 462 -9.58 15.11 24.24
N TYR A 463 -8.81 14.11 23.81
CA TYR A 463 -8.00 14.15 22.58
C TYR A 463 -8.08 12.82 21.84
N ILE A 464 -8.05 12.88 20.52
CA ILE A 464 -7.82 11.72 19.65
C ILE A 464 -6.42 11.84 19.05
N ILE A 465 -5.52 10.92 19.41
CA ILE A 465 -4.11 10.98 19.00
C ILE A 465 -3.82 9.92 17.94
N GLY A 466 -3.44 10.37 16.74
CA GLY A 466 -2.91 9.53 15.67
C GLY A 466 -1.38 9.54 15.71
N ILE A 467 -0.77 8.35 15.74
CA ILE A 467 0.69 8.17 15.78
C ILE A 467 1.13 7.41 14.53
N ASP A 468 2.12 7.93 13.82
CA ASP A 468 2.81 7.23 12.74
C ASP A 468 4.30 7.08 13.09
N VAL A 469 4.80 5.85 13.06
CA VAL A 469 6.19 5.51 13.40
C VAL A 469 6.91 5.06 12.13
N GLY A 470 7.74 5.95 11.59
CA GLY A 470 8.49 5.73 10.36
C GLY A 470 9.99 5.56 10.61
N ARG A 471 10.61 4.54 10.02
CA ARG A 471 12.08 4.43 9.96
C ARG A 471 12.60 5.11 8.70
N PHE A 472 13.00 6.37 8.82
CA PHE A 472 13.58 7.12 7.71
C PHE A 472 15.10 6.90 7.69
N ARG A 473 15.62 6.22 6.64
CA ARG A 473 17.05 5.82 6.55
C ARG A 473 18.06 6.97 6.75
N ASN A 474 17.66 8.22 6.49
CA ASN A 474 18.51 9.41 6.59
C ASN A 474 17.92 10.53 7.48
N SER A 475 17.13 10.19 8.50
CA SER A 475 16.56 11.21 9.41
C SER A 475 16.64 10.78 10.88
N SER A 476 16.81 11.75 11.78
CA SER A 476 16.73 11.56 13.23
C SER A 476 15.27 11.54 13.75
N TYR A 477 14.28 11.65 12.87
CA TYR A 477 12.87 11.61 13.23
C TYR A 477 12.38 10.16 13.29
N GLY A 478 11.77 9.76 14.41
CA GLY A 478 11.20 8.43 14.60
C GLY A 478 9.74 8.29 14.12
N GLY A 479 9.08 9.40 13.76
CA GLY A 479 7.65 9.40 13.44
C GLY A 479 7.01 10.79 13.50
N ALA A 480 5.67 10.81 13.45
CA ALA A 480 4.83 11.98 13.56
C ALA A 480 3.62 11.71 14.46
N ILE A 481 3.12 12.74 15.14
CA ILE A 481 1.93 12.70 15.97
C ILE A 481 0.98 13.80 15.51
N THR A 482 -0.30 13.47 15.39
CA THR A 482 -1.39 14.44 15.17
C THR A 482 -2.42 14.26 16.29
N ALA A 483 -2.77 15.36 16.95
CA ALA A 483 -3.84 15.39 17.96
C ALA A 483 -5.05 16.14 17.40
N PHE A 484 -6.24 15.59 17.64
CA PHE A 484 -7.53 16.15 17.27
C PHE A 484 -8.38 16.41 18.50
#